data_AF-A0A6I1H849-F1
#
_entry.id   AF-A0A6I1H849-F1
#
_cell.length_a   1.000
_cell.length_b   1.000
_cell.length_c   1.000
_cell.angle_alpha   90.00
_cell.angle_beta   90.00
_cell.angle_gamma   90.00
#
_symmetry.space_group_name_H-M   'P 1'
#
loop_
_entity.id
_entity.type
_entity.pdbx_description
1 polymer ?
#
loop_
_entity_poly.entity_id
_entity_poly.type
_entity_poly.pdbx_seq_one_letter_code
_entity_poly.pdbx_strand_id
1 'polypeptide(L)' 'MKWLLILLLAGCVSVPPAPLRVVIPVFTPCVNSAPQRPQYEFDKLAPSATDGEIILALARDWARSRIYELTMEAAIKGCS' A
#
# COMPACT_ATOMS: atom_id res chain seq x y z
N MET A 1 -59.09 32.97 7.03
CA MET A 1 -57.73 33.40 7.43
C MET A 1 -56.99 32.42 8.34
N LYS A 2 -57.64 31.70 9.27
CA LYS A 2 -56.98 30.73 10.16
C LYS A 2 -56.32 29.53 9.44
N TRP A 3 -56.87 29.09 8.33
CA TRP A 3 -56.35 27.95 7.54
C TRP A 3 -55.01 28.25 6.84
N LEU A 4 -54.76 29.50 6.48
CA LEU A 4 -53.51 29.92 5.83
C LEU A 4 -52.32 29.75 6.79
N LEU A 5 -52.50 30.11 8.06
CA LEU A 5 -51.49 29.88 9.11
C LEU A 5 -51.15 28.38 9.24
N ILE A 6 -52.14 27.49 9.22
CA ILE A 6 -51.91 26.04 9.36
C ILE A 6 -51.08 25.50 8.17
N LEU A 7 -51.36 25.96 6.95
CA LEU A 7 -50.60 25.59 5.75
C LEU A 7 -49.15 26.10 5.77
N LEU A 8 -48.90 27.31 6.29
CA LEU A 8 -47.55 27.85 6.41
C LEU A 8 -46.69 27.11 7.46
N LEU A 9 -47.29 26.56 8.52
CA LEU A 9 -46.56 25.82 9.55
C LEU A 9 -46.25 24.35 9.19
N ALA A 10 -46.93 23.77 8.19
CA ALA A 10 -46.71 22.38 7.78
C ALA A 10 -45.31 22.13 7.18
N GLY A 11 -44.67 23.16 6.61
CA GLY A 11 -43.32 23.07 6.07
C GLY A 11 -42.20 23.10 7.13
N CYS A 12 -42.50 23.47 8.38
CA CYS A 12 -41.50 23.59 9.44
C CYS A 12 -41.27 22.28 10.22
N VAL A 13 -42.11 21.26 9.97
CA VAL A 13 -42.07 19.95 10.65
C VAL A 13 -41.35 18.88 9.81
N SER A 14 -40.93 19.19 8.58
CA SER A 14 -40.23 18.23 7.73
C SER A 14 -38.81 17.99 8.26
N VAL A 15 -38.65 16.92 9.03
CA VAL A 15 -37.34 16.40 9.44
C VAL A 15 -36.62 15.90 8.18
N PRO A 16 -35.41 16.38 7.87
CA PRO A 16 -34.66 15.86 6.73
C PRO A 16 -34.38 14.37 6.94
N PRO A 17 -34.33 13.57 5.87
CA PRO A 17 -33.98 12.16 5.97
C PRO A 17 -32.64 11.99 6.66
N ALA A 18 -32.54 10.95 7.50
CA ALA A 18 -31.30 10.65 8.19
C ALA A 18 -30.15 10.42 7.19
N PRO A 19 -28.92 10.87 7.50
CA PRO A 19 -27.78 10.66 6.63
C PRO A 19 -27.55 9.16 6.35
N LEU A 20 -27.42 8.81 5.08
CA LEU A 20 -27.14 7.45 4.65
C LEU A 20 -25.66 7.14 4.84
N ARG A 21 -25.33 6.10 5.60
CA ARG A 21 -23.96 5.57 5.63
C ARG A 21 -23.73 4.70 4.40
N VAL A 22 -22.72 5.05 3.61
CA VAL A 22 -22.28 4.28 2.44
C VAL A 22 -20.87 3.76 2.70
N VAL A 23 -20.66 2.46 2.52
CA VAL A 23 -19.32 1.85 2.59
C VAL A 23 -18.78 1.76 1.17
N ILE A 24 -17.73 2.53 0.89
CA ILE A 24 -17.05 2.52 -0.40
C ILE A 24 -15.82 1.63 -0.26
N PRO A 25 -15.70 0.53 -1.02
CA PRO A 25 -14.49 -0.27 -1.01
C PRO A 25 -13.34 0.56 -1.61
N VAL A 26 -12.26 0.70 -0.84
CA VAL A 26 -11.04 1.37 -1.28
C VAL A 26 -10.02 0.28 -1.57
N PHE A 27 -9.24 0.46 -2.64
CA PHE A 27 -8.13 -0.44 -2.91
C PHE A 27 -7.15 -0.44 -1.73
N THR A 28 -6.87 -1.63 -1.20
CA THR A 28 -5.83 -1.86 -0.19
C THR A 28 -4.74 -2.75 -0.80
N PRO A 29 -3.45 -2.39 -0.68
CA PRO A 29 -2.38 -3.26 -1.16
C PRO A 29 -2.44 -4.59 -0.42
N CYS A 30 -2.29 -5.70 -1.14
CA CYS A 30 -2.27 -7.01 -0.50
C CYS A 30 -1.03 -7.20 0.39
N VAL A 31 0.11 -6.66 -0.03
CA VAL A 31 1.35 -6.66 0.76
C VAL A 31 1.39 -5.41 1.62
N ASN A 32 1.22 -5.59 2.94
CA ASN A 32 1.25 -4.48 3.90
C ASN A 32 2.68 -4.00 4.23
N SER A 33 3.67 -4.89 4.15
CA SER A 33 5.08 -4.58 4.40
C SER A 33 5.99 -5.40 3.49
N ALA A 34 6.72 -4.73 2.62
CA ALA A 34 7.72 -5.39 1.79
C ALA A 34 8.98 -5.72 2.61
N PRO A 35 9.58 -6.92 2.43
CA PRO A 35 10.92 -7.21 2.92
C PRO A 35 11.92 -6.11 2.51
N GLN A 36 12.75 -5.68 3.45
CA GLN A 36 13.76 -4.66 3.20
C GLN A 36 14.80 -5.20 2.22
N ARG A 37 15.05 -4.48 1.12
CA ARG A 37 16.11 -4.83 0.18
C ARG A 37 17.47 -4.78 0.91
N PRO A 38 18.30 -5.82 0.82
CA PRO A 38 19.60 -5.79 1.44
C PRO A 38 20.52 -4.76 0.77
N GLN A 39 21.41 -4.18 1.56
CA GLN A 39 22.50 -3.36 1.01
C GLN A 39 23.57 -4.31 0.46
N TYR A 40 23.61 -4.47 -0.86
CA TYR A 40 24.58 -5.31 -1.55
C TYR A 40 25.94 -4.61 -1.62
N GLU A 41 27.02 -5.39 -1.53
CA GLU A 41 28.38 -4.90 -1.77
C GLU A 41 28.57 -4.51 -3.24
N PHE A 42 27.93 -5.25 -4.15
CA PHE A 42 27.91 -4.94 -5.57
C PHE A 42 27.40 -3.52 -5.85
N ASP A 43 26.33 -3.09 -5.17
CA ASP A 43 25.70 -1.78 -5.37
C ASP A 43 26.61 -0.61 -4.91
N LYS A 44 27.70 -0.89 -4.19
CA LYS A 44 28.64 0.11 -3.68
C LYS A 44 29.90 0.23 -4.53
N LEU A 45 30.05 -0.60 -5.56
CA LEU A 45 31.24 -0.59 -6.40
C LEU A 45 31.33 0.69 -7.23
N ALA A 46 32.54 1.23 -7.34
CA ALA A 46 32.80 2.32 -8.26
C ALA A 46 32.59 1.85 -9.72
N PRO A 47 32.20 2.75 -10.64
CA PRO A 47 32.09 2.39 -12.07
C PRO A 47 33.42 1.90 -12.68
N SER A 48 34.55 2.24 -12.07
CA SER A 48 35.90 1.82 -12.46
C SER A 48 36.38 0.55 -11.75
N ALA A 49 35.51 -0.15 -11.02
CA ALA A 49 35.87 -1.40 -10.36
C ALA A 49 36.34 -2.44 -11.38
N THR A 50 37.37 -3.20 -11.01
CA THR A 50 37.90 -4.27 -11.84
C THR A 50 36.97 -5.47 -11.85
N ASP A 51 37.04 -6.28 -12.90
CA ASP A 51 36.24 -7.51 -13.01
C ASP A 51 36.39 -8.43 -11.78
N GLY A 52 37.61 -8.50 -11.21
CA GLY A 52 37.87 -9.30 -10.00
C GLY A 52 37.10 -8.79 -8.77
N GLU A 53 37.05 -7.47 -8.58
CA GLU A 53 36.29 -6.85 -7.48
C GLU A 53 34.79 -7.06 -7.65
N ILE A 54 34.30 -6.97 -8.89
CA ILE A 54 32.90 -7.22 -9.25
C ILE A 54 32.50 -8.66 -8.89
N ILE A 55 33.30 -9.64 -9.32
CA ILE A 55 33.02 -11.06 -9.04
C ILE A 55 33.05 -11.37 -7.55
N LEU A 56 34.01 -10.80 -6.81
CA LEU A 56 34.09 -10.99 -5.35
C LEU A 56 32.89 -10.37 -4.62
N ALA A 57 32.44 -9.18 -5.03
CA ALA A 57 31.23 -8.57 -4.46
C ALA A 57 30.00 -9.44 -4.72
N LEU A 58 29.82 -9.91 -5.95
CA LEU A 58 28.72 -10.79 -6.34
C LEU A 58 28.72 -12.10 -5.53
N ALA A 59 29.89 -12.72 -5.35
CA ALA A 59 30.03 -13.95 -4.56
C ALA A 59 29.61 -13.77 -3.10
N ARG A 60 29.92 -12.61 -2.49
CA ARG A 60 29.52 -12.27 -1.11
C ARG A 60 28.02 -12.02 -1.01
N ASP A 61 27.44 -11.37 -2.01
CA ASP A 61 26.01 -11.03 -2.02
C ASP A 61 25.12 -12.22 -2.37
N TRP A 62 25.66 -13.27 -2.99
CA TRP A 62 24.90 -14.41 -3.52
C TRP A 62 23.90 -15.00 -2.53
N ALA A 63 24.37 -15.42 -1.35
CA ALA A 63 23.49 -16.04 -0.34
C ALA A 63 22.41 -15.07 0.15
N ARG A 64 22.76 -13.78 0.28
CA ARG A 64 21.84 -12.74 0.72
C ARG A 64 20.74 -12.48 -0.30
N SER A 65 21.07 -12.48 -1.60
CA SER A 65 20.08 -12.36 -2.68
C SER A 65 19.07 -13.51 -2.63
N ARG A 66 19.56 -14.75 -2.51
CA ARG A 66 18.68 -15.94 -2.48
C ARG A 66 17.72 -15.93 -1.29
N ILE A 67 18.17 -15.51 -0.11
CA ILE A 67 17.29 -15.37 1.05
C ILE A 67 16.26 -14.26 0.83
N TYR A 68 16.69 -13.13 0.25
CA TYR A 68 15.78 -12.03 -0.05
C TYR A 68 14.69 -12.43 -1.05
N GLU A 69 15.06 -13.13 -2.12
CA GLU A 69 14.11 -13.67 -3.11
C GLU A 69 13.08 -14.60 -2.46
N LEU A 70 13.52 -15.54 -1.63
CA LEU A 70 12.62 -16.46 -0.92
C LEU A 70 11.65 -15.74 0.03
N THR A 71 12.15 -14.71 0.74
CA THR A 71 11.30 -13.91 1.64
C THR A 71 10.30 -13.06 0.88
N MET A 72 10.69 -12.51 -0.28
CA MET A 72 9.79 -11.83 -1.21
C MET A 72 8.72 -12.76 -1.76
N GLU A 73 9.08 -13.95 -2.24
CA GLU A 73 8.14 -14.97 -2.72
C GLU A 73 7.12 -15.35 -1.63
N ALA A 74 7.58 -15.56 -0.40
CA ALA A 74 6.70 -15.83 0.73
C ALA A 74 5.75 -14.67 1.03
N ALA A 75 6.21 -13.43 0.93
CA ALA A 75 5.40 -12.23 1.19
C ALA A 75 4.28 -12.04 0.15
N ILE A 76 4.50 -12.43 -1.10
CA ILE A 76 3.50 -12.27 -2.19
C ILE A 76 2.61 -13.50 -2.39
N LYS A 77 2.95 -14.67 -1.84
CA LYS A 77 2.23 -15.94 -2.06
C LYS A 77 0.73 -15.87 -1.69
N GLY A 78 0.36 -15.03 -0.73
CA GLY A 78 -1.05 -14.84 -0.32
C GLY A 78 -1.83 -13.84 -1.17
N CYS A 79 -1.21 -13.25 -2.21
CA CYS A 79 -1.75 -12.14 -2.98
C CYS A 79 -2.27 -12.49 -4.38
N SER A 80 -2.29 -13.77 -4.73
CA SER A 80 -2.80 -14.30 -6.00
C SER A 80 -4.09 -15.09 -5.81
#